data_AF-A0A373CGU2-F1
#
_entry.id   AF-A0A373CGU2-F1
#
_cell.length_a   1.000
_cell.length_b   1.000
_cell.length_c   1.000
_cell.angle_alpha   90.00
_cell.angle_beta   90.00
_cell.angle_gamma   90.00
#
_symmetry.space_group_name_H-M   'P 1'
#
loop_
_entity.id
_entity.type
_entity.pdbx_description
1 polymer ?
#
loop_
_entity_poly.entity_id
_entity_poly.type
_entity_poly.pdbx_seq_one_letter_code
_entity_poly.pdbx_strand_id
1 'polypeptide(L)'
;MTEKEEFQSFWDLLVPPEGKAETVQGEVIRIAGRIEYEFLDNGCINWDEDFKKMLDAFLRYVQLGNGFSGDDLSSAELLVHLLKDNGDKGFIDDNLTTVLCSCAIAWVKQNPETIPLLDADYIR
;
A
#
# COMPACT_ATOMS: atom_id res chain seq x y z
N MET A 1 -5.71 -9.41 18.85
CA MET A 1 -4.93 -8.63 17.89
C MET A 1 -5.92 -7.79 17.11
N THR A 2 -5.81 -6.47 17.21
CA THR A 2 -6.53 -5.51 16.36
C THR A 2 -5.90 -5.50 14.96
N GLU A 3 -6.61 -4.97 13.97
CA GLU A 3 -6.08 -4.87 12.60
C GLU A 3 -4.83 -3.99 12.52
N LYS A 4 -4.77 -2.92 13.34
CA LYS A 4 -3.57 -2.08 13.46
C LYS A 4 -2.37 -2.85 14.02
N GLU A 5 -2.60 -3.68 15.05
CA GLU A 5 -1.54 -4.55 15.59
C GLU A 5 -1.09 -5.61 14.57
N GLU A 6 -2.02 -6.13 13.76
CA GLU A 6 -1.70 -7.07 12.67
C GLU A 6 -0.88 -6.38 11.56
N PHE A 7 -1.28 -5.18 11.15
CA PHE A 7 -0.52 -4.36 10.20
C PHE A 7 0.91 -4.13 10.70
N GLN A 8 1.05 -3.69 11.95
CA GLN A 8 2.36 -3.43 12.55
C GLN A 8 3.23 -4.69 12.61
N SER A 9 2.64 -5.84 12.95
CA SER A 9 3.35 -7.12 12.94
C SER A 9 3.89 -7.47 11.55
N PHE A 10 3.09 -7.28 10.49
CA PHE A 10 3.56 -7.46 9.12
C PHE A 10 4.62 -6.44 8.72
N TRP A 11 4.48 -5.18 9.14
CA TRP A 11 5.48 -4.15 8.91
C TRP A 11 6.82 -4.57 9.51
N ASP A 12 6.84 -4.91 10.81
CA ASP A 12 8.05 -5.30 11.54
C ASP A 12 8.72 -6.56 10.97
N LEU A 13 7.95 -7.47 10.38
CA LEU A 13 8.44 -8.72 9.82
C LEU A 13 8.93 -8.59 8.37
N LEU A 14 8.24 -7.80 7.54
CA LEU A 14 8.39 -7.84 6.08
C LEU A 14 9.04 -6.58 5.50
N VAL A 15 9.04 -5.46 6.22
CA VAL A 15 9.53 -4.17 5.74
C VAL A 15 10.93 -3.91 6.30
N PRO A 16 11.95 -3.69 5.45
CA PRO A 16 13.28 -3.34 5.94
C PRO A 16 13.28 -1.95 6.59
N PRO A 17 14.25 -1.65 7.46
CA PRO A 17 14.37 -0.33 8.09
C PRO A 17 14.53 0.82 7.08
N GLU A 18 15.08 0.54 5.90
CA GLU A 18 15.31 1.51 4.84
C GLU A 18 15.15 0.89 3.45
N GLY A 19 14.73 1.71 2.49
CA GLY A 19 14.55 1.31 1.09
C GLY A 19 13.27 0.52 0.81
N LYS A 20 13.25 -0.13 -0.35
CA LYS A 20 12.17 -1.03 -0.80
C LYS A 20 12.32 -2.38 -0.13
N ALA A 21 11.21 -3.06 0.11
CA ALA A 21 11.23 -4.44 0.56
C ALA A 21 11.71 -5.39 -0.54
N GLU A 22 12.29 -6.51 -0.14
CA GLU A 22 12.83 -7.52 -1.06
C GLU A 22 11.74 -8.41 -1.70
N THR A 23 10.54 -8.40 -1.12
CA THR A 23 9.40 -9.23 -1.54
C THR A 23 8.19 -8.36 -1.85
N VAL A 24 7.29 -8.88 -2.70
CA VAL A 24 6.02 -8.22 -2.98
C VAL A 24 5.20 -8.02 -1.70
N GLN A 25 5.19 -9.01 -0.80
CA GLN A 25 4.48 -8.92 0.48
C GLN A 25 4.98 -7.75 1.33
N GLY A 26 6.29 -7.63 1.48
CA GLY A 26 6.88 -6.49 2.18
C GLY A 26 6.57 -5.17 1.50
N GLU A 27 6.58 -5.13 0.16
CA GLU A 27 6.39 -3.86 -0.55
C GLU A 27 4.93 -3.40 -0.56
N VAL A 28 3.97 -4.33 -0.58
CA VAL A 28 2.54 -4.04 -0.41
C VAL A 28 2.28 -3.39 0.96
N ILE A 29 2.87 -3.95 2.03
CA ILE A 29 2.76 -3.39 3.39
C ILE A 29 3.49 -2.05 3.48
N ARG A 30 4.71 -1.97 2.94
CA ARG A 30 5.51 -0.74 2.94
C ARG A 30 4.78 0.40 2.26
N ILE A 31 4.21 0.18 1.07
CA ILE A 31 3.47 1.20 0.35
C ILE A 31 2.27 1.68 1.17
N ALA A 32 1.46 0.77 1.70
CA ALA A 32 0.30 1.13 2.51
C ALA A 32 0.67 2.00 3.72
N GLY A 33 1.69 1.61 4.49
CA GLY A 33 2.10 2.36 5.67
C GLY A 33 2.78 3.70 5.32
N ARG A 34 3.49 3.79 4.19
CA ARG A 34 4.07 5.07 3.72
C ARG A 34 3.00 6.05 3.27
N ILE A 35 1.94 5.57 2.61
CA ILE A 35 0.80 6.40 2.20
C ILE A 35 0.02 6.86 3.43
N GLU A 36 -0.27 5.96 4.37
CA GLU A 36 -0.93 6.31 5.62
C GLU A 36 -0.15 7.37 6.40
N TYR A 37 1.16 7.18 6.58
CA TYR A 37 2.03 8.15 7.24
C TYR A 37 2.05 9.51 6.54
N GLU A 38 2.10 9.52 5.20
CA GLU A 38 2.07 10.78 4.46
C GLU A 38 0.76 11.56 4.68
N PHE A 39 -0.37 10.86 4.72
CA PHE A 39 -1.67 11.47 4.96
C PHE A 39 -1.84 11.93 6.40
N LEU A 40 -1.57 11.06 7.37
CA LEU A 40 -1.93 11.28 8.77
C LEU A 40 -0.89 12.07 9.55
N ASP A 41 0.40 11.85 9.27
CA ASP A 41 1.50 12.49 10.01
C ASP A 41 2.04 13.72 9.27
N ASN A 42 2.21 13.65 7.95
CA ASN A 42 2.72 14.78 7.15
C ASN A 42 1.62 15.69 6.59
N GLY A 43 0.34 15.29 6.67
CA GLY A 43 -0.77 16.07 6.13
C GLY A 43 -0.66 16.33 4.64
N CYS A 44 -0.14 15.36 3.88
CA CYS A 44 0.09 15.41 2.43
C CYS A 44 1.08 16.51 1.97
N ILE A 45 1.89 17.09 2.86
CA ILE A 45 2.84 18.16 2.48
C ILE A 45 3.94 17.65 1.53
N ASN A 46 4.35 16.39 1.65
CA ASN A 46 5.36 15.79 0.78
C ASN A 46 4.73 14.99 -0.38
N TRP A 47 3.41 15.10 -0.58
CA TRP A 47 2.70 14.42 -1.64
C TRP A 47 3.22 14.85 -3.01
N ASP A 48 3.62 13.88 -3.85
CA ASP A 48 4.10 14.13 -5.20
C ASP A 48 3.87 12.91 -6.12
N GLU A 49 4.39 13.00 -7.34
CA GLU A 49 4.28 11.95 -8.37
C GLU A 49 4.83 10.58 -7.95
N ASP A 50 5.87 10.51 -7.11
CA ASP A 50 6.40 9.22 -6.69
C ASP A 50 5.45 8.50 -5.73
N PHE A 51 4.58 9.20 -4.98
CA PHE A 51 3.57 8.55 -4.12
C PHE A 51 2.44 8.00 -5.00
N LYS A 52 2.10 8.70 -6.08
CA LYS A 52 1.15 8.21 -7.09
C LYS A 52 1.68 6.93 -7.74
N LYS A 53 2.96 6.90 -8.10
CA LYS A 53 3.62 5.69 -8.65
C LYS A 53 3.70 4.55 -7.63
N MET A 54 3.86 4.85 -6.34
CA MET A 54 3.76 3.82 -5.30
C MET A 54 2.37 3.19 -5.28
N LEU A 55 1.30 3.99 -5.37
CA LEU A 55 -0.06 3.45 -5.47
C LEU A 55 -0.31 2.66 -6.77
N ASP A 56 0.29 3.07 -7.89
CA ASP A 56 0.25 2.28 -9.13
C ASP A 56 0.97 0.93 -8.98
N ALA A 57 2.12 0.92 -8.31
CA ALA A 57 2.84 -0.31 -8.02
C ALA A 57 2.04 -1.20 -7.06
N PHE A 58 1.36 -0.64 -6.06
CA PHE A 58 0.45 -1.37 -5.19
C PHE A 58 -0.61 -2.11 -6.01
N LEU A 59 -1.27 -1.45 -6.97
CA LEU A 59 -2.25 -2.11 -7.86
C LEU A 59 -1.63 -3.24 -8.66
N ARG A 60 -0.41 -3.08 -9.17
CA ARG A 60 0.29 -4.15 -9.89
C ARG A 60 0.61 -5.33 -8.99
N TYR A 61 0.99 -5.08 -7.74
CA TYR A 61 1.35 -6.12 -6.77
C TYR A 61 0.14 -6.91 -6.28
N VAL A 62 -0.96 -6.25 -5.95
CA VAL A 62 -2.15 -6.95 -5.43
C VAL A 62 -2.83 -7.87 -6.45
N GLN A 63 -2.45 -7.80 -7.73
CA GLN A 63 -2.90 -8.72 -8.78
C GLN A 63 -2.06 -10.01 -8.88
N LEU A 64 -0.91 -10.08 -8.20
CA LEU A 64 -0.03 -11.24 -8.24
C LEU A 64 -0.50 -12.36 -7.32
N GLY A 65 -0.05 -13.58 -7.60
CA GLY A 65 -0.37 -14.77 -6.80
C GLY A 65 -1.86 -15.08 -6.80
N ASN A 66 -2.40 -15.38 -5.63
CA ASN A 66 -3.84 -15.37 -5.36
C ASN A 66 -4.31 -13.92 -5.14
N GLY A 67 -4.20 -13.11 -6.20
CA GLY A 67 -4.41 -11.68 -6.16
C GLY A 67 -5.87 -11.25 -6.41
N PHE A 68 -6.12 -9.97 -6.20
CA PHE A 68 -7.42 -9.35 -6.46
C PHE A 68 -7.78 -9.45 -7.94
N SER A 69 -9.04 -9.77 -8.20
CA SER A 69 -9.61 -9.87 -9.55
C SER A 69 -11.07 -9.42 -9.56
N GLY A 70 -11.61 -9.10 -10.73
CA GLY A 70 -13.01 -8.68 -10.87
C GLY A 70 -13.36 -7.47 -10.01
N ASP A 71 -14.36 -7.63 -9.13
CA ASP A 71 -14.88 -6.55 -8.28
C ASP A 71 -13.87 -6.09 -7.22
N ASP A 72 -13.01 -7.00 -6.72
CA ASP A 72 -11.97 -6.66 -5.74
C ASP A 72 -10.91 -5.73 -6.35
N LEU A 73 -10.49 -6.04 -7.59
CA LEU A 73 -9.54 -5.20 -8.31
C LEU A 73 -10.16 -3.85 -8.66
N SER A 74 -11.41 -3.84 -9.13
CA SER A 74 -12.14 -2.60 -9.43
C SER A 74 -12.28 -1.70 -8.20
N SER A 75 -12.49 -2.30 -7.01
CA SER A 75 -12.58 -1.58 -5.74
C SER A 75 -11.22 -1.02 -5.32
N ALA A 76 -10.13 -1.77 -5.51
CA ALA A 76 -8.77 -1.29 -5.26
C ALA A 76 -8.38 -0.15 -6.21
N GLU A 77 -8.76 -0.21 -7.49
CA GLU A 77 -8.55 0.86 -8.47
C GLU A 77 -9.26 2.15 -8.08
N LEU A 78 -10.52 2.04 -7.62
CA LEU A 78 -11.28 3.19 -7.12
C LEU A 78 -10.63 3.79 -5.86
N LEU A 79 -10.21 2.94 -4.92
CA LEU A 79 -9.50 3.37 -3.72
C LEU A 79 -8.23 4.16 -4.08
N VAL A 80 -7.40 3.62 -4.97
CA VAL A 80 -6.17 4.28 -5.42
C VAL A 80 -6.47 5.59 -6.13
N HIS A 81 -7.51 5.64 -6.97
CA HIS A 81 -7.92 6.87 -7.62
C HIS A 81 -8.31 7.96 -6.60
N LEU A 82 -9.12 7.62 -5.59
CA LEU A 82 -9.54 8.54 -4.54
C LEU A 82 -8.35 9.02 -3.69
N LEU A 83 -7.44 8.13 -3.32
CA LEU A 83 -6.21 8.50 -2.59
C LEU A 83 -5.36 9.47 -3.39
N LYS A 84 -5.20 9.27 -4.70
CA LYS A 84 -4.44 10.20 -5.55
C LYS A 84 -5.07 11.58 -5.61
N ASP A 85 -6.38 11.65 -5.84
CA ASP A 85 -7.14 12.90 -5.89
C ASP A 85 -7.12 13.65 -4.55
N ASN A 86 -7.24 12.92 -3.44
CA ASN A 86 -7.14 13.47 -2.09
C ASN A 86 -5.75 14.00 -1.78
N GLY A 87 -4.70 13.26 -2.12
CA GLY A 87 -3.31 13.69 -1.96
C GLY A 87 -3.03 14.98 -2.76
N ASP A 88 -3.51 15.07 -4.00
CA ASP A 88 -3.36 16.27 -4.84
C ASP A 88 -4.08 17.50 -4.27
N LYS A 89 -5.14 17.29 -3.48
CA LYS A 89 -5.90 18.35 -2.80
C LYS A 89 -5.39 18.65 -1.40
N GLY A 90 -4.44 17.87 -0.88
CA GLY A 90 -4.07 17.89 0.53
C GLY A 90 -5.23 17.55 1.47
N PHE A 91 -6.20 16.77 0.99
CA PHE A 91 -7.37 16.35 1.77
C PHE A 91 -7.05 15.04 2.50
N ILE A 92 -7.05 15.10 3.84
CA ILE A 92 -6.75 13.95 4.69
C ILE A 92 -8.04 13.15 4.91
N ASP A 93 -8.01 11.87 4.52
CA ASP A 93 -9.11 10.92 4.73
C ASP A 93 -8.56 9.65 5.37
N ASP A 94 -8.79 9.51 6.68
CA ASP A 94 -8.31 8.40 7.51
C ASP A 94 -8.97 7.06 7.17
N ASN A 95 -10.20 7.09 6.66
CA ASN A 95 -10.91 5.88 6.27
C ASN A 95 -10.26 5.27 5.02
N LEU A 96 -9.89 6.07 4.03
CA LEU A 96 -9.24 5.55 2.81
C LEU A 96 -7.86 4.96 3.09
N THR A 97 -7.06 5.57 3.96
CA THR A 97 -5.76 5.00 4.35
C THR A 97 -5.94 3.72 5.18
N THR A 98 -6.95 3.68 6.05
CA THR A 98 -7.30 2.46 6.80
C THR A 98 -7.68 1.33 5.84
N VAL A 99 -8.54 1.60 4.85
CA VAL A 99 -8.94 0.60 3.84
C VAL A 99 -7.73 0.12 3.03
N LEU A 100 -6.78 1.00 2.69
CA LEU A 100 -5.55 0.61 2.02
C LEU A 100 -4.72 -0.39 2.86
N CYS A 101 -4.57 -0.12 4.16
CA CYS A 101 -3.90 -1.02 5.10
C CYS A 101 -4.63 -2.36 5.23
N SER A 102 -5.97 -2.35 5.30
CA SER A 102 -6.79 -3.57 5.30
C SER A 102 -6.62 -4.39 4.02
N CYS A 103 -6.59 -3.75 2.85
CA CYS A 103 -6.33 -4.41 1.57
C CYS A 103 -4.94 -5.07 1.56
N ALA A 104 -3.92 -4.39 2.09
CA ALA A 104 -2.57 -4.93 2.18
C ALA A 104 -2.50 -6.18 3.07
N ILE A 105 -3.10 -6.15 4.26
CA ILE A 105 -3.20 -7.31 5.17
C ILE A 105 -3.92 -8.47 4.48
N ALA A 106 -5.08 -8.20 3.89
CA ALA A 106 -5.90 -9.22 3.25
C ALA A 106 -5.12 -9.92 2.12
N TRP A 107 -4.43 -9.15 1.28
CA TRP A 107 -3.63 -9.71 0.19
C TRP A 107 -2.46 -10.54 0.71
N VAL A 108 -1.70 -10.06 1.71
CA VAL A 108 -0.56 -10.82 2.28
C VAL A 108 -1.02 -12.13 2.90
N LYS A 109 -2.16 -12.16 3.60
CA LYS A 109 -2.73 -13.38 4.20
C LYS A 109 -3.15 -14.41 3.16
N GLN A 110 -3.55 -13.97 1.97
CA GLN A 110 -3.90 -14.84 0.85
C GLN A 110 -2.66 -15.35 0.09
N ASN A 111 -1.50 -14.73 0.30
CA ASN A 111 -0.25 -14.99 -0.45
C ASN A 111 0.93 -15.26 0.51
N PRO A 112 0.90 -16.36 1.29
CA PRO A 112 1.94 -16.66 2.29
C PRO A 112 3.28 -17.09 1.69
N GLU A 113 3.30 -17.56 0.45
CA GLU A 113 4.53 -17.90 -0.26
C GLU A 113 5.16 -16.64 -0.87
N THR A 114 6.45 -16.43 -0.62
CA THR A 114 7.14 -15.20 -1.03
C THR A 114 7.17 -15.05 -2.54
N ILE A 115 6.82 -13.85 -3.00
CA ILE A 115 6.86 -13.50 -4.43
C ILE A 115 8.02 -12.52 -4.64
N PRO A 116 8.94 -12.79 -5.60
CA PRO A 116 10.00 -11.86 -5.96
C PRO A 116 9.44 -10.51 -6.42
N LEU A 117 10.12 -9.42 -6.05
CA LEU A 117 9.70 -8.08 -6.42
C LEU A 117 9.69 -7.89 -7.95
N LEU A 118 8.72 -7.12 -8.45
CA LEU A 118 8.74 -6.63 -9.82
C LEU A 118 9.62 -5.37 -9.92
N ASP A 119 10.09 -5.04 -11.13
CA ASP A 119 10.64 -3.71 -11.38
C ASP A 119 9.57 -2.64 -11.12
N ALA A 120 9.96 -1.63 -10.33
CA ALA A 120 9.09 -0.57 -9.87
C ALA A 120 9.68 0.82 -10.14
N ASP A 121 8.88 1.70 -10.74
CA ASP A 121 9.32 2.96 -11.35
C ASP A 121 9.34 4.18 -10.40
N TYR A 122 9.25 3.97 -9.08
CA TYR A 122 9.38 5.01 -8.03
C TYR A 122 10.70 4.90 -7.26
N ILE A 123 11.13 5.99 -6.62
CA ILE A 123 12.44 6.11 -5.96
C ILE A 123 12.34 5.98 -4.42
N ARG A 124 11.14 6.16 -3.84
CA ARG A 124 10.85 6.11 -2.39
C ARG A 124 11.06 4.75 -1.72
#